data_AF-A0A1A9WCA2-F1
#
_entry.id   AF-A0A1A9WCA2-F1
#
_cell.length_a   1.000
_cell.length_b   1.000
_cell.length_c   1.000
_cell.angle_alpha   90.00
_cell.angle_beta   90.00
_cell.angle_gamma   90.00
#
_symmetry.space_group_name_H-M   'P 1'
#
loop_
_entity.id
_entity.type
_entity.pdbx_description
1 polymer ?
#
loop_
_entity_poly.entity_id
_entity_poly.type
_entity_poly.pdbx_seq_one_letter_code
_entity_poly.pdbx_strand_id
1 'polypeptide(L)'
;MSLTKQQKHRLIVISATIMSLFLITASIYMHIRQKPHLGRMRHGSGHPMTNHNVESLSLNDPQETKLYKAATTITNIDRQHYQLLTRQCLHCLCAMTTGCQADGCGTELPCNLYQISELYWNEAGRPQLNDRNHNKYYNDYDETDKNINEYVACTGNRICSEQTISSYMQRYSRDCNQDGIIDCQDYIILQVLGQNGCMRQQMSTTHNSLMNECLKQH
;
A
#
# COMPACT_ATOMS: atom_id res chain seq x y z
N MET A 1 -24.16 -46.81 36.93
CA MET A 1 -24.10 -47.68 35.75
C MET A 1 -22.72 -47.53 35.12
N SER A 2 -21.89 -48.57 35.13
CA SER A 2 -20.52 -48.49 34.61
C SER A 2 -20.55 -48.45 33.08
N LEU A 3 -19.93 -47.44 32.47
CA LEU A 3 -19.83 -47.34 31.01
C LEU A 3 -18.94 -48.46 30.46
N THR A 4 -19.39 -49.10 29.39
CA THR A 4 -18.61 -50.11 28.68
C THR A 4 -17.34 -49.50 28.06
N LYS A 5 -16.28 -50.29 27.89
CA LYS A 5 -15.00 -49.84 27.28
C LYS A 5 -15.21 -49.18 25.92
N GLN A 6 -16.15 -49.71 25.12
CA GLN A 6 -16.52 -49.16 23.81
C GLN A 6 -17.20 -47.80 23.91
N GLN A 7 -18.07 -47.60 24.91
CA GLN A 7 -18.70 -46.30 25.14
C GLN A 7 -17.67 -45.25 25.60
N LYS A 8 -16.71 -45.63 26.45
CA LYS A 8 -15.62 -44.73 26.86
C LYS A 8 -14.76 -44.30 25.67
N HIS A 9 -14.42 -45.23 24.78
CA HIS A 9 -13.65 -44.93 23.57
C HIS A 9 -14.41 -43.96 22.64
N ARG A 10 -15.72 -44.18 22.43
CA ARG A 10 -16.55 -43.26 21.64
C ARG A 10 -16.62 -41.87 22.27
N LEU A 11 -16.72 -41.78 23.60
CA LEU A 11 -16.74 -40.50 24.32
C LEU A 11 -15.44 -39.72 24.13
N ILE A 12 -14.29 -40.41 24.19
CA ILE A 12 -12.97 -39.82 23.95
C ILE A 12 -12.88 -39.26 22.53
N VAL A 13 -13.24 -40.06 21.53
CA VAL A 13 -13.21 -39.63 20.12
C VAL A 13 -14.11 -38.42 19.89
N ILE A 14 -15.34 -38.44 20.40
CA ILE A 14 -16.28 -37.30 20.26
C ILE A 14 -15.69 -36.05 20.92
N SER A 15 -15.18 -36.16 22.15
CA SER A 15 -14.56 -35.01 22.83
C SER A 15 -13.36 -34.45 22.06
N ALA A 16 -12.51 -35.30 21.48
CA ALA A 16 -11.37 -34.89 20.68
C ALA A 16 -11.83 -34.14 19.40
N THR A 17 -12.84 -34.66 18.70
CA THR A 17 -13.37 -33.99 17.49
C THR A 17 -13.97 -32.61 17.79
N ILE A 18 -14.69 -32.48 18.90
CA ILE A 18 -15.27 -31.20 19.34
C ILE A 18 -14.15 -30.21 19.66
N MET A 19 -13.14 -30.63 20.42
CA MET A 19 -11.99 -29.77 20.75
C MET A 19 -11.24 -29.33 19.49
N SER A 20 -11.03 -30.22 18.52
CA SER A 20 -10.41 -29.85 17.24
C SER A 20 -11.24 -28.83 16.47
N LEU A 21 -12.56 -28.99 16.40
CA LEU A 21 -13.44 -28.01 15.75
C LEU A 21 -13.41 -26.64 16.44
N PHE A 22 -13.39 -26.61 17.78
CA PHE A 22 -13.23 -25.36 18.53
C PHE A 22 -11.89 -24.69 18.26
N LEU A 23 -10.79 -25.43 18.20
CA LEU A 23 -9.47 -24.86 17.91
C LEU A 23 -9.39 -24.31 16.48
N ILE A 24 -9.95 -25.03 15.49
CA ILE A 24 -9.98 -24.57 14.09
C ILE A 24 -10.84 -23.31 13.97
N THR A 25 -12.05 -23.31 14.54
CA THR A 25 -12.94 -22.15 14.50
C THR A 25 -12.35 -20.95 15.25
N ALA A 26 -11.69 -21.16 16.39
CA ALA A 26 -10.99 -20.11 17.13
C ALA A 26 -9.80 -19.54 16.34
N SER A 27 -9.02 -20.39 15.66
CA SER A 27 -7.91 -19.95 14.79
C SER A 27 -8.41 -19.10 13.62
N ILE A 28 -9.45 -19.56 12.92
CA ILE A 28 -10.11 -18.80 11.84
C ILE A 28 -10.69 -17.49 12.39
N TYR A 29 -11.36 -17.54 13.55
CA TYR A 29 -11.91 -16.35 14.19
C TYR A 29 -10.82 -15.35 14.58
N MET A 30 -9.68 -15.80 15.11
CA MET A 30 -8.52 -14.94 15.41
C MET A 30 -7.94 -14.30 14.14
N HIS A 31 -7.88 -15.01 13.01
CA HIS A 31 -7.46 -14.43 11.73
C HIS A 31 -8.46 -13.42 11.16
N ILE A 32 -9.76 -13.60 11.39
CA ILE A 32 -10.81 -12.66 10.96
C ILE A 32 -10.88 -11.45 11.90
N ARG A 33 -10.61 -11.65 13.20
CA ARG A 33 -10.67 -10.62 14.25
C ARG A 33 -9.34 -9.92 14.49
N GLN A 34 -8.23 -10.41 13.93
CA GLN A 34 -7.09 -9.57 13.56
C GLN A 34 -7.64 -8.52 12.62
N LYS A 35 -8.09 -7.41 13.21
CA LYS A 35 -8.56 -6.25 12.50
C LYS A 35 -7.47 -5.97 11.45
N PRO A 36 -7.75 -6.01 10.14
CA PRO A 36 -7.00 -5.12 9.29
C PRO A 36 -7.19 -3.75 9.93
N HIS A 37 -6.10 -3.07 10.22
CA HIS A 37 -6.08 -1.71 10.74
C HIS A 37 -6.63 -0.75 9.67
N LEU A 38 -7.86 -1.00 9.20
CA LEU A 38 -8.62 -0.23 8.23
C LEU A 38 -9.35 0.86 9.01
N GLY A 39 -8.64 1.95 9.14
CA GLY A 39 -9.15 3.23 9.60
C GLY A 39 -8.04 4.24 9.39
N ARG A 40 -7.90 4.75 8.17
CA ARG A 40 -6.89 5.75 7.77
C ARG A 40 -7.18 7.14 8.37
N MET A 41 -7.93 7.20 9.48
CA MET A 41 -8.58 8.40 9.96
C MET A 41 -7.61 9.27 10.74
N ARG A 42 -7.06 10.27 10.07
CA ARG A 42 -6.56 11.47 10.73
C ARG A 42 -7.75 12.41 10.95
N HIS A 43 -8.13 12.61 12.21
CA HIS A 43 -8.99 13.73 12.62
C HIS A 43 -8.07 14.95 12.74
N GLY A 44 -8.12 15.86 11.77
CA GLY A 44 -7.27 17.06 11.73
C GLY A 44 -8.15 18.29 11.59
N SER A 45 -8.40 18.95 12.72
CA SER A 45 -9.04 20.25 12.82
C SER A 45 -8.37 21.26 11.89
N GLY A 46 -9.17 21.91 11.05
CA GLY A 46 -8.68 22.93 10.11
C GLY A 46 -8.12 24.16 10.82
N HIS A 47 -6.96 24.59 10.36
CA HIS A 47 -6.60 26.01 10.36
C HIS A 47 -6.01 26.34 8.99
N PRO A 48 -6.58 27.31 8.25
CA PRO A 48 -6.01 27.77 7.00
C PRO A 48 -4.93 28.81 7.30
N MET A 49 -3.72 28.60 6.80
CA MET A 49 -2.73 29.68 6.69
C MET A 49 -2.18 29.69 5.27
N THR A 50 -2.24 30.88 4.71
CA THR A 50 -2.08 31.26 3.32
C THR A 50 -0.62 31.38 2.88
N ASN A 51 -0.36 30.89 1.67
CA ASN A 51 0.46 31.47 0.59
C ASN A 51 2.00 31.51 0.61
N HIS A 52 2.49 31.23 -0.61
CA HIS A 52 3.70 31.70 -1.31
C HIS A 52 5.07 31.11 -0.91
N ASN A 53 5.60 30.22 -1.79
CA ASN A 53 6.83 30.40 -2.60
C ASN A 53 7.30 29.04 -3.15
N VAL A 54 6.86 28.64 -4.34
CA VAL A 54 7.46 27.51 -5.08
C VAL A 54 8.42 28.09 -6.11
N GLU A 55 9.70 28.03 -5.79
CA GLU A 55 10.80 28.26 -6.73
C GLU A 55 10.94 27.00 -7.60
N SER A 56 10.71 27.16 -8.90
CA SER A 56 10.78 26.10 -9.90
C SER A 56 12.22 25.63 -10.13
N LEU A 57 12.58 24.41 -9.73
CA LEU A 57 13.78 23.76 -10.26
C LEU A 57 13.54 23.27 -11.69
N SER A 58 14.11 23.99 -12.65
CA SER A 58 14.23 23.57 -14.05
C SER A 58 15.42 22.62 -14.20
N LEU A 59 15.19 21.42 -14.71
CA LEU A 59 16.24 20.45 -15.09
C LEU A 59 16.27 20.36 -16.62
N ASN A 60 17.17 21.14 -17.23
CA ASN A 60 17.58 20.98 -18.62
C ASN A 60 18.86 20.13 -18.65
N ASP A 61 18.76 18.84 -18.99
CA ASP A 61 19.92 18.04 -19.40
C ASP A 61 19.65 17.32 -20.75
N PRO A 62 20.44 17.56 -21.82
CA PRO A 62 20.18 17.04 -23.17
C PRO A 62 20.56 15.57 -23.44
N GLN A 63 20.96 14.74 -22.47
CA GLN A 63 21.53 13.40 -22.78
C GLN A 63 20.57 12.19 -22.78
N GLU A 64 19.29 12.30 -22.39
CA GLU A 64 18.37 11.14 -22.37
C GLU A 64 17.76 10.74 -23.73
N THR A 65 18.04 11.48 -24.81
CA THR A 65 17.31 11.31 -26.09
C THR A 65 17.79 10.15 -26.97
N LYS A 66 18.82 9.39 -26.56
CA LYS A 66 19.39 8.30 -27.39
C LYS A 66 19.03 6.87 -26.98
N LEU A 67 18.46 6.64 -25.78
CA LEU A 67 18.02 5.30 -25.37
C LEU A 67 16.59 4.97 -25.81
N TYR A 68 15.77 6.00 -26.09
CA TYR A 68 14.38 5.86 -26.52
C TYR A 68 14.18 5.54 -28.00
N LYS A 69 15.25 5.48 -28.81
CA LYS A 69 15.15 5.29 -30.28
C LYS A 69 15.41 3.86 -30.77
N ALA A 70 15.50 2.86 -29.89
CA ALA A 70 15.84 1.48 -30.27
C ALA A 70 14.78 0.42 -29.89
N ALA A 71 13.51 0.80 -29.74
CA ALA A 71 12.43 -0.16 -29.50
C ALA A 71 11.28 0.05 -30.48
N THR A 72 11.46 -0.40 -31.73
CA THR A 72 10.37 -0.50 -32.71
C THR A 72 10.20 -1.97 -33.09
N THR A 73 8.96 -2.45 -32.97
CA THR A 73 8.45 -3.79 -33.33
C THR A 73 8.31 -4.80 -32.18
N ILE A 74 7.48 -4.48 -31.18
CA ILE A 74 6.69 -5.47 -30.42
C ILE A 74 5.26 -4.91 -30.33
N THR A 75 4.26 -5.75 -30.57
CA THR A 75 2.84 -5.42 -30.71
C THR A 75 2.28 -4.56 -29.56
N ASN A 76 1.69 -3.42 -29.93
CA ASN A 76 1.22 -2.32 -29.07
C ASN A 76 0.02 -2.62 -28.14
N ILE A 77 -0.50 -3.84 -28.07
CA ILE A 77 -1.76 -4.11 -27.37
C ILE A 77 -1.56 -4.44 -25.87
N ASP A 78 -0.33 -4.80 -25.46
CA ASP A 78 -0.04 -5.18 -24.07
C ASP A 78 0.75 -4.10 -23.28
N ARG A 79 1.07 -2.98 -23.94
CA ARG A 79 1.91 -1.89 -23.37
C ARG A 79 1.13 -0.60 -23.10
N GLN A 80 -0.19 -0.61 -23.25
CA GLN A 80 -1.05 0.57 -23.16
C GLN A 80 -2.06 0.53 -22.00
N HIS A 81 -2.09 -0.52 -21.17
CA HIS A 81 -2.94 -0.59 -19.97
C HIS A 81 -2.19 -0.43 -18.64
N TYR A 82 -0.86 -0.34 -18.69
CA TYR A 82 -0.03 0.10 -17.58
C TYR A 82 0.43 1.52 -17.90
N GLN A 83 -0.52 2.46 -17.87
CA GLN A 83 -0.31 3.89 -18.14
C GLN A 83 0.49 4.48 -16.98
N LEU A 84 1.79 4.15 -16.98
CA LEU A 84 2.75 4.14 -15.87
C LEU A 84 2.46 5.25 -14.87
N LEU A 85 1.80 4.86 -13.75
CA LEU A 85 1.28 5.68 -12.66
C LEU A 85 1.90 7.08 -12.69
N THR A 86 1.15 8.03 -13.23
CA THR A 86 1.71 9.34 -13.56
C THR A 86 2.23 10.05 -12.32
N ARG A 87 3.19 10.98 -12.47
CA ARG A 87 3.68 11.79 -11.36
C ARG A 87 2.54 12.55 -10.67
N GLN A 88 1.57 13.02 -11.45
CA GLN A 88 0.35 13.65 -10.95
C GLN A 88 -0.47 12.69 -10.09
N CYS A 89 -0.63 11.43 -10.52
CA CYS A 89 -1.34 10.44 -9.75
C CYS A 89 -0.63 10.09 -8.43
N LEU A 90 0.69 9.91 -8.49
CA LEU A 90 1.53 9.71 -7.29
C LEU A 90 1.40 10.88 -6.31
N HIS A 91 1.36 12.12 -6.81
CA HIS A 91 1.15 13.29 -5.97
C HIS A 91 -0.22 13.22 -5.28
N CYS A 92 -1.29 12.89 -5.99
CA CYS A 92 -2.61 12.75 -5.38
C CYS A 92 -2.71 11.62 -4.36
N LEU A 93 -2.08 10.46 -4.62
CA LEU A 93 -2.00 9.36 -3.65
C LEU A 93 -1.35 9.80 -2.33
N CYS A 94 -0.28 10.57 -2.42
CA CYS A 94 0.43 11.13 -1.28
C CYS A 94 -0.39 12.23 -0.57
N ALA A 95 -1.01 13.15 -1.33
CA ALA A 95 -1.87 14.20 -0.77
C ALA A 95 -3.05 13.62 0.01
N MET A 96 -3.67 12.57 -0.52
CA MET A 96 -4.79 11.86 0.10
C MET A 96 -4.43 11.11 1.38
N THR A 97 -3.16 10.77 1.59
CA THR A 97 -2.72 9.96 2.73
C THR A 97 -2.00 10.77 3.80
N THR A 98 -1.06 11.63 3.41
CA THR A 98 -0.21 12.42 4.33
C THR A 98 -0.24 13.92 4.05
N GLY A 99 -0.89 14.37 2.97
CA GLY A 99 -0.85 15.76 2.51
C GLY A 99 0.44 16.13 1.77
N CYS A 100 1.30 15.15 1.45
CA CYS A 100 2.66 15.34 0.95
C CYS A 100 3.58 16.22 1.79
N GLN A 101 3.23 16.38 3.06
CA GLN A 101 4.08 17.07 4.01
C GLN A 101 5.16 16.10 4.49
N ALA A 102 6.40 16.34 4.05
CA ALA A 102 7.57 15.72 4.68
C ALA A 102 7.80 16.30 6.10
N ASP A 103 7.17 17.44 6.42
CA ASP A 103 7.23 18.09 7.72
C ASP A 103 6.45 17.26 8.75
N GLY A 104 7.19 16.56 9.60
CA GLY A 104 6.67 15.53 10.51
C GLY A 104 7.34 14.17 10.34
N CYS A 105 8.19 13.99 9.32
CA CYS A 105 9.33 13.10 9.48
C CYS A 105 10.22 13.69 10.58
N GLY A 106 10.17 13.13 11.78
CA GLY A 106 11.10 13.45 12.85
C GLY A 106 12.54 13.10 12.45
N THR A 107 13.55 13.63 13.14
CA THR A 107 14.96 13.33 12.87
C THR A 107 15.39 11.93 13.36
N GLU A 108 14.41 11.02 13.48
CA GLU A 108 14.46 9.71 14.12
C GLU A 108 13.96 8.56 13.21
N LEU A 109 13.02 8.83 12.29
CA LEU A 109 12.36 7.80 11.46
C LEU A 109 12.30 8.19 9.96
N PRO A 110 12.54 7.25 9.03
CA PRO A 110 12.33 7.46 7.59
C PRO A 110 10.87 7.79 7.18
N CYS A 111 10.72 8.60 6.12
CA CYS A 111 9.46 9.22 5.68
C CYS A 111 8.47 8.28 4.94
N ASN A 112 7.53 7.64 5.64
CA ASN A 112 6.43 6.91 4.99
C ASN A 112 5.33 7.85 4.41
N LEU A 113 5.66 8.53 3.31
CA LEU A 113 4.83 9.53 2.63
C LEU A 113 3.47 9.00 2.14
N TYR A 114 3.35 7.71 1.90
CA TYR A 114 2.17 7.11 1.28
C TYR A 114 1.33 6.26 2.24
N GLN A 115 1.66 6.25 3.54
CA GLN A 115 1.15 5.30 4.53
C GLN A 115 1.19 3.83 4.03
N ILE A 116 2.25 3.41 3.35
CA ILE A 116 2.41 2.02 2.91
C ILE A 116 2.58 1.16 4.16
N SER A 117 1.71 0.17 4.35
CA SER A 117 1.85 -0.79 5.45
C SER A 117 2.78 -1.95 5.05
N GLU A 118 3.29 -2.69 6.02
CA GLU A 118 4.15 -3.85 5.76
C GLU A 118 3.43 -4.90 4.90
N LEU A 119 2.14 -5.16 5.16
CA LEU A 119 1.34 -6.07 4.35
C LEU A 119 1.24 -5.57 2.89
N TYR A 120 0.99 -4.28 2.69
CA TYR A 120 0.93 -3.69 1.34
C TYR A 120 2.25 -3.87 0.60
N TRP A 121 3.38 -3.58 1.26
CA TRP A 121 4.72 -3.75 0.70
C TRP A 121 5.03 -5.23 0.38
N ASN A 122 4.62 -6.15 1.25
CA ASN A 122 4.73 -7.59 1.03
C ASN A 122 3.92 -8.04 -0.19
N GLU A 123 2.67 -7.57 -0.31
CA GLU A 123 1.77 -7.86 -1.42
C GLU A 123 2.28 -7.28 -2.75
N ALA A 124 2.98 -6.14 -2.69
CA ALA A 124 3.66 -5.50 -3.81
C ALA A 124 4.97 -6.21 -4.25
N GLY A 125 5.37 -7.28 -3.57
CA GLY A 125 6.56 -8.06 -3.93
C GLY A 125 7.85 -7.62 -3.24
N ARG A 126 7.76 -6.84 -2.16
CA ARG A 126 8.90 -6.44 -1.32
C ARG A 126 10.04 -5.76 -2.09
N PRO A 127 9.76 -4.67 -2.84
CA PRO A 127 10.82 -3.94 -3.51
C PRO A 127 11.85 -3.46 -2.47
N GLN A 128 13.11 -3.57 -2.84
CA GLN A 128 14.25 -3.23 -2.01
C GLN A 128 14.94 -1.99 -2.54
N LEU A 129 15.58 -1.24 -1.65
CA LEU A 129 16.53 -0.22 -2.08
C LEU A 129 17.75 -0.89 -2.70
N ASN A 130 18.05 -0.51 -3.93
CA ASN A 130 19.30 -0.88 -4.59
C ASN A 130 20.48 -0.25 -3.84
N ASP A 131 21.57 -1.01 -3.64
CA ASP A 131 22.71 -0.71 -2.77
C ASP A 131 23.35 0.68 -2.94
N ARG A 132 23.14 1.36 -4.08
CA ARG A 132 23.67 2.72 -4.33
C ARG A 132 22.99 3.80 -3.48
N ASN A 133 21.79 3.53 -2.96
CA ASN A 133 21.00 4.48 -2.17
C ASN A 133 20.76 3.99 -0.72
N HIS A 134 21.53 3.01 -0.24
CA HIS A 134 21.50 2.61 1.15
C HIS A 134 22.05 3.75 2.03
N ASN A 135 21.17 4.65 2.45
CA ASN A 135 21.50 5.81 3.27
C ASN A 135 21.81 5.35 4.70
N LYS A 136 23.11 5.31 5.04
CA LYS A 136 23.85 5.77 6.26
C LYS A 136 23.21 5.79 7.66
N TYR A 137 21.90 5.65 7.82
CA TYR A 137 21.15 5.88 9.05
C TYR A 137 20.89 4.61 9.88
N TYR A 138 21.10 3.41 9.32
CA TYR A 138 20.90 2.13 10.01
C TYR A 138 22.24 1.42 10.23
N ASN A 139 22.95 1.77 11.30
CA ASN A 139 24.23 1.14 11.70
C ASN A 139 24.12 0.38 13.03
N ASP A 140 22.96 -0.19 13.35
CA ASP A 140 22.81 -1.16 14.45
C ASP A 140 22.03 -2.36 13.90
N TYR A 141 22.78 -3.39 13.50
CA TYR A 141 22.29 -4.53 12.72
C TYR A 141 22.11 -5.74 13.65
N ASP A 142 20.87 -6.02 14.02
CA ASP A 142 20.46 -7.33 14.54
C ASP A 142 19.91 -8.15 13.37
N GLU A 143 20.58 -9.27 13.08
CA GLU A 143 20.28 -10.17 11.96
C GLU A 143 18.87 -10.81 12.05
N THR A 144 18.25 -10.77 13.23
CA THR A 144 16.89 -11.30 13.45
C THR A 144 15.76 -10.38 12.96
N ASP A 145 16.04 -9.11 12.63
CA ASP A 145 15.03 -8.08 12.29
C ASP A 145 15.06 -7.61 10.82
N LYS A 146 15.63 -8.43 9.94
CA LYS A 146 15.89 -8.09 8.52
C LYS A 146 14.65 -7.56 7.77
N ASN A 147 13.45 -8.11 8.00
CA ASN A 147 12.22 -7.64 7.33
C ASN A 147 11.76 -6.26 7.81
N ILE A 148 11.85 -5.98 9.12
CA ILE A 148 11.49 -4.68 9.68
C ILE A 148 12.42 -3.61 9.12
N ASN A 149 13.71 -3.92 8.99
CA ASN A 149 14.69 -3.00 8.41
C ASN A 149 14.45 -2.73 6.92
N GLU A 150 14.18 -3.76 6.11
CA GLU A 150 13.94 -3.61 4.66
C GLU A 150 12.65 -2.81 4.36
N TYR A 151 11.56 -3.13 5.07
CA TYR A 151 10.29 -2.41 4.94
C TYR A 151 10.41 -0.95 5.36
N VAL A 152 11.01 -0.66 6.54
CA VAL A 152 11.18 0.71 7.03
C VAL A 152 12.12 1.50 6.10
N ALA A 153 13.20 0.88 5.62
CA ALA A 153 14.11 1.50 4.67
C ALA A 153 13.41 1.85 3.34
N CYS A 154 12.64 0.91 2.78
CA CYS A 154 11.93 1.13 1.52
C CYS A 154 10.82 2.18 1.65
N THR A 155 9.93 2.04 2.64
CA THR A 155 8.81 2.98 2.83
C THR A 155 9.27 4.36 3.26
N GLY A 156 10.46 4.44 3.85
CA GLY A 156 11.14 5.69 4.14
C GLY A 156 11.74 6.42 2.93
N ASN A 157 11.89 5.72 1.82
CA ASN A 157 12.50 6.25 0.61
C ASN A 157 11.43 6.45 -0.46
N ARG A 158 11.41 7.67 -1.03
CA ARG A 158 10.42 8.03 -2.06
C ARG A 158 10.43 7.09 -3.26
N ILE A 159 11.59 6.76 -3.81
CA ILE A 159 11.71 5.94 -5.02
C ILE A 159 11.21 4.52 -4.74
N CYS A 160 11.62 3.91 -3.63
CA CYS A 160 11.19 2.56 -3.28
C CYS A 160 9.69 2.50 -2.92
N SER A 161 9.17 3.57 -2.29
CA SER A 161 7.73 3.71 -2.05
C SER A 161 6.91 3.80 -3.33
N GLU A 162 7.34 4.64 -4.29
CA GLU A 162 6.69 4.77 -5.60
C GLU A 162 6.73 3.45 -6.39
N GLN A 163 7.84 2.69 -6.30
CA GLN A 163 7.95 1.34 -6.85
C GLN A 163 6.98 0.37 -6.17
N THR A 164 6.85 0.44 -4.85
CA THR A 164 5.90 -0.38 -4.08
C THR A 164 4.47 -0.15 -4.54
N ILE A 165 4.06 1.11 -4.68
CA ILE A 165 2.73 1.46 -5.17
C ILE A 165 2.55 0.96 -6.60
N SER A 166 3.52 1.21 -7.48
CA SER A 166 3.45 0.77 -8.87
C SER A 166 3.23 -0.75 -8.97
N SER A 167 4.04 -1.55 -8.29
CA SER A 167 3.88 -3.01 -8.26
C SER A 167 2.55 -3.47 -7.65
N TYR A 168 2.07 -2.78 -6.61
CA TYR A 168 0.77 -3.07 -6.03
C TYR A 168 -0.37 -2.80 -7.02
N MET A 169 -0.36 -1.64 -7.69
CA MET A 169 -1.35 -1.29 -8.70
C MET A 169 -1.28 -2.27 -9.87
N GLN A 170 -0.09 -2.67 -10.32
CA GLN A 170 0.05 -3.70 -11.36
C GLN A 170 -0.65 -5.01 -10.99
N ARG A 171 -0.60 -5.38 -9.72
CA ARG A 171 -1.16 -6.65 -9.24
C ARG A 171 -2.65 -6.58 -8.95
N TYR A 172 -3.13 -5.44 -8.48
CA TYR A 172 -4.47 -5.32 -7.90
C TYR A 172 -5.37 -4.31 -8.59
N SER A 173 -4.91 -3.59 -9.62
CA SER A 173 -5.71 -2.63 -10.39
C SER A 173 -7.01 -3.26 -10.88
N ARG A 174 -8.09 -2.53 -10.73
CA ARG A 174 -9.44 -2.86 -11.19
C ARG A 174 -10.24 -1.58 -11.23
N ASP A 175 -11.32 -1.59 -11.99
CA ASP A 175 -12.30 -0.50 -12.02
C ASP A 175 -13.06 -0.50 -10.68
N CYS A 176 -12.72 0.46 -9.82
CA CYS A 176 -13.23 0.59 -8.47
C CYS A 176 -14.45 1.51 -8.41
N ASN A 177 -14.50 2.52 -9.27
CA ASN A 177 -15.60 3.48 -9.34
C ASN A 177 -16.73 3.04 -10.31
N GLN A 178 -16.53 1.96 -11.06
CA GLN A 178 -17.45 1.36 -12.04
C GLN A 178 -17.77 2.26 -13.24
N ASP A 179 -16.81 3.09 -13.66
CA ASP A 179 -16.97 3.95 -14.84
C ASP A 179 -16.52 3.29 -16.16
N GLY A 180 -15.97 2.07 -16.10
CA GLY A 180 -15.51 1.30 -17.24
C GLY A 180 -14.06 1.57 -17.64
N ILE A 181 -13.33 2.43 -16.91
CA ILE A 181 -11.92 2.76 -17.15
C ILE A 181 -11.14 2.40 -15.87
N ILE A 182 -9.88 2.01 -16.03
CA ILE A 182 -8.96 1.86 -14.89
C ILE A 182 -7.98 3.01 -14.94
N ASP A 183 -8.13 3.98 -14.04
CA ASP A 183 -7.31 5.18 -14.02
C ASP A 183 -6.82 5.56 -12.61
N CYS A 184 -6.33 6.81 -12.47
CA CYS A 184 -5.82 7.30 -11.21
C CYS A 184 -6.87 7.32 -10.08
N GLN A 185 -8.14 7.55 -10.42
CA GLN A 185 -9.23 7.54 -9.45
C GLN A 185 -9.33 6.15 -8.81
N ASP A 186 -9.25 5.09 -9.62
CA ASP A 186 -9.26 3.72 -9.12
C ASP A 186 -8.05 3.39 -8.26
N TYR A 187 -6.86 3.86 -8.66
CA TYR A 187 -5.65 3.67 -7.87
C TYR A 187 -5.73 4.36 -6.51
N ILE A 188 -6.31 5.56 -6.43
CA ILE A 188 -6.54 6.25 -5.16
C ILE A 188 -7.54 5.50 -4.30
N ILE A 189 -8.66 5.05 -4.87
CA ILE A 189 -9.67 4.26 -4.14
C ILE A 189 -9.04 2.96 -3.61
N LEU A 190 -8.25 2.28 -4.44
CA LEU A 190 -7.55 1.05 -4.07
C LEU A 190 -6.50 1.28 -2.98
N GLN A 191 -5.76 2.40 -2.99
CA GLN A 191 -4.82 2.77 -1.93
C GLN A 191 -5.52 3.04 -0.59
N VAL A 192 -6.67 3.71 -0.62
CA VAL A 192 -7.40 4.09 0.60
C VAL A 192 -8.15 2.90 1.20
N LEU A 193 -8.78 2.07 0.36
CA LEU A 193 -9.63 0.96 0.80
C LEU A 193 -8.90 -0.39 0.85
N GLY A 194 -7.74 -0.52 0.20
CA GLY A 194 -7.01 -1.78 0.03
C GLY A 194 -7.68 -2.74 -0.96
N GLN A 195 -6.98 -3.85 -1.27
CA GLN A 195 -7.37 -4.84 -2.29
C GLN A 195 -8.86 -5.24 -2.25
N ASN A 196 -9.36 -5.58 -1.07
CA ASN A 196 -10.74 -6.08 -0.90
C ASN A 196 -11.76 -4.96 -0.65
N GLY A 197 -11.31 -3.77 -0.27
CA GLY A 197 -12.18 -2.67 0.08
C GLY A 197 -12.85 -2.05 -1.15
N CYS A 198 -12.11 -1.92 -2.25
CA CYS A 198 -12.65 -1.45 -3.54
C CYS A 198 -13.90 -2.22 -4.02
N MET A 199 -14.06 -3.51 -3.69
CA MET A 199 -15.25 -4.29 -4.07
C MET A 199 -16.39 -4.27 -3.04
N ARG A 200 -16.12 -3.83 -1.80
CA ARG A 200 -17.03 -4.02 -0.65
C ARG A 200 -17.42 -2.73 0.04
N GLN A 201 -16.69 -1.65 -0.21
CA GLN A 201 -16.78 -0.40 0.51
C GLN A 201 -16.80 0.75 -0.49
N GLN A 202 -17.53 1.80 -0.12
CA GLN A 202 -17.52 3.06 -0.84
C GLN A 202 -16.61 4.03 -0.10
N MET A 203 -15.85 4.83 -0.84
CA MET A 203 -15.10 5.94 -0.25
C MET A 203 -16.07 6.93 0.41
N SER A 204 -15.67 7.52 1.53
CA SER A 204 -16.50 8.55 2.17
C SER A 204 -16.59 9.79 1.29
N THR A 205 -17.67 10.57 1.44
CA THR A 205 -17.89 11.81 0.68
C THR A 205 -16.73 12.79 0.82
N THR A 206 -16.14 12.90 2.02
CA THR A 206 -14.95 13.73 2.27
C THR A 206 -13.76 13.28 1.45
N HIS A 207 -13.43 11.99 1.43
CA HIS A 207 -12.29 11.49 0.64
C HIS A 207 -12.55 11.62 -0.86
N ASN A 208 -13.78 11.39 -1.32
CA ASN A 208 -14.13 11.63 -2.72
C ASN A 208 -13.95 13.10 -3.12
N SER A 209 -14.36 14.04 -2.26
CA SER A 209 -14.16 15.47 -2.53
C SER A 209 -12.68 15.85 -2.60
N LEU A 210 -11.86 15.35 -1.67
CA LEU A 210 -10.41 15.61 -1.66
C LEU A 210 -9.72 15.00 -2.88
N MET A 211 -10.10 13.78 -3.26
CA MET A 211 -9.59 13.10 -4.45
C MET A 211 -9.90 13.90 -5.71
N ASN A 212 -11.17 14.26 -5.91
CA ASN A 212 -11.60 15.04 -7.06
C ASN A 212 -10.92 16.41 -7.13
N GLU A 213 -10.72 17.06 -5.99
CA GLU A 213 -10.00 18.34 -5.93
C GLU A 213 -8.54 18.18 -6.36
N CYS A 214 -7.85 17.14 -5.90
CA CYS A 214 -6.47 16.89 -6.31
C CYS A 214 -6.37 16.58 -7.82
N LEU A 215 -7.27 15.73 -8.33
CA LEU A 215 -7.27 15.33 -9.73
C LEU A 215 -7.53 16.51 -10.67
N LYS A 216 -8.32 17.51 -10.26
CA LYS A 216 -8.58 18.73 -11.07
C LYS A 216 -7.37 19.65 -11.22
N GLN A 217 -6.38 19.56 -10.34
CA GLN A 217 -5.20 20.43 -10.38
C GLN A 217 -4.19 19.99 -11.46
N HIS A 218 -4.48 18.92 -12.18
CA HIS A 218 -3.57 18.20 -13.07
C HIS A 218 -4.29 17.65 -14.31
#